data_AF-V4PF40-F1
#
_entry.id   AF-V4PF40-F1
#
_cell.length_a   1.000
_cell.length_b   1.000
_cell.length_c   1.000
_cell.angle_alpha   90.00
_cell.angle_beta   90.00
_cell.angle_gamma   90.00
#
_symmetry.space_group_name_H-M   'P 1'
#
loop_
_entity.id
_entity.type
_entity.pdbx_description
1 polymer ?
#
loop_
_entity_poly.entity_id
_entity_poly.type
_entity_poly.pdbx_seq_one_letter_code
_entity_poly.pdbx_strand_id
1 'polypeptide(L)'
;MKKVFWLIVTGLVSAEPALCEPATGTWTGAIDGHIVSLVHIETGSDGKLVGTFASHQAPLETPDFYALKTTIDDVVATADHLSFSVPGNSGLFDGRWDSANASWIGTFQWGKGGYVSHLNLKRTDLVSLPPAAVPVTYASPADETQALDQFVHAYVDDGRFMGSVLVMQNGKVLLDKGYGMADIARKRPNTPDTAYHIGSITKQFTAAAILLLQEQGKLKISDSVRAYLPDTPASWDQITLFDLLTHTSGLGDDGDDFAGRWAQDVTPAQLLAAIRGETLKFQPGSEFSYSNAGYAVLGMVIEKASGRSYGDFLSDNLFRPLGMTSTAYNPPLSAVQAQGYDGSVDGPIPTRNPLALSLGYAAGGIVSTTHDMALWQTKLLGGQVLSPASLQQMITPYKDNYGFGVEVVKNDGHLDVKHNGNVPGFRTTAHYEPDQKLNVVVLGNLNTLGPIFLGYDLIKLAHGMPGRLPPKPYPVSPKILASYAGTYVMSPKLKFVVYFEKGRLIAEGGDYPKFVLYATSETAFYSKSLEYDVTTDFVKSANGTMSFILHNEGQPDLSGTREVR
;
A
#
# COMPACT_ATOMS: atom_id res chain seq x y z
N MET A 1 68.38 65.96 0.79
CA MET A 1 67.04 66.17 1.40
C MET A 1 66.39 64.81 1.61
N LYS A 2 65.93 64.55 2.84
CA LYS A 2 65.57 63.21 3.36
C LYS A 2 64.36 62.62 2.62
N LYS A 3 64.51 61.42 2.08
CA LYS A 3 63.41 60.53 1.67
C LYS A 3 62.85 59.87 2.94
N VAL A 4 61.55 59.99 3.17
CA VAL A 4 60.84 59.30 4.24
C VAL A 4 60.02 58.17 3.61
N PHE A 5 60.27 56.95 4.07
CA PHE A 5 59.43 55.78 3.86
C PHE A 5 58.27 55.83 4.86
N TRP A 6 57.04 55.55 4.41
CA TRP A 6 55.98 55.03 5.29
C TRP A 6 55.30 53.85 4.61
N LEU A 7 55.30 52.75 5.36
CA LEU A 7 54.61 51.49 5.11
C LEU A 7 53.10 51.75 5.26
N ILE A 8 52.29 51.48 4.23
CA ILE A 8 50.83 51.44 4.38
C ILE A 8 50.43 49.98 4.56
N VAL A 9 50.10 49.62 5.80
CA VAL A 9 49.34 48.42 6.13
C VAL A 9 47.90 48.67 5.69
N THR A 10 47.45 48.01 4.63
CA THR A 10 46.02 47.92 4.31
C THR A 10 45.47 46.73 5.08
N GLY A 11 44.62 47.01 6.07
CA GLY A 11 43.84 46.00 6.74
C GLY A 11 42.90 45.33 5.74
N LEU A 12 42.90 43.99 5.70
CA LEU A 12 41.79 43.25 5.13
C LEU A 12 40.56 43.56 5.97
N VAL A 13 39.64 44.35 5.42
CA VAL A 13 38.24 44.27 5.83
C VAL A 13 37.72 42.97 5.24
N SER A 14 37.40 42.00 6.09
CA SER A 14 36.62 40.83 5.68
C SER A 14 35.29 41.34 5.14
N ALA A 15 35.04 41.13 3.85
CA ALA A 15 33.70 41.26 3.32
C ALA A 15 32.84 40.20 4.01
N GLU A 16 31.80 40.65 4.72
CA GLU A 16 30.76 39.78 5.25
C GLU A 16 30.16 38.95 4.10
N PRO A 17 29.86 37.65 4.30
CA PRO A 17 29.23 36.84 3.27
C PRO A 17 27.86 37.43 2.92
N ALA A 18 27.58 37.56 1.63
CA ALA A 18 26.30 38.02 1.11
C ALA A 18 25.15 37.19 1.74
N LEU A 19 24.15 37.90 2.27
CA LEU A 19 22.95 37.35 2.90
C LEU A 19 22.26 36.29 2.02
N CYS A 20 21.71 35.26 2.68
CA CYS A 20 20.94 34.14 2.13
C CYS A 20 19.60 34.53 1.46
N GLU A 21 19.61 35.38 0.44
CA GLU A 21 18.41 35.75 -0.32
C GLU A 21 17.56 34.58 -0.91
N PRO A 22 18.12 33.40 -1.25
CA PRO A 22 17.27 32.32 -1.78
C PRO A 22 16.51 31.54 -0.69
N ALA A 23 16.77 31.75 0.60
CA ALA A 23 16.12 30.95 1.66
C ALA A 23 15.01 31.68 2.41
N THR A 24 15.13 33.00 2.62
CA THR A 24 14.08 33.79 3.28
C THR A 24 12.84 33.93 2.39
N GLY A 25 11.67 34.01 3.00
CA GLY A 25 10.38 34.10 2.32
C GLY A 25 9.46 32.91 2.59
N THR A 26 8.34 32.88 1.86
CA THR A 26 7.33 31.83 1.98
C THR A 26 7.48 30.83 0.85
N TRP A 27 7.44 29.55 1.22
CA TRP A 27 7.63 28.43 0.33
C TRP A 27 6.47 27.45 0.48
N THR A 28 5.96 26.98 -0.65
CA THR A 28 4.97 25.90 -0.68
C THR A 28 5.57 24.69 -1.38
N GLY A 29 5.38 23.51 -0.81
CA GLY A 29 5.76 22.27 -1.44
C GLY A 29 4.73 21.18 -1.26
N ALA A 30 4.74 20.21 -2.16
CA ALA A 30 3.98 18.99 -2.00
C ALA A 30 4.90 17.93 -1.40
N ILE A 31 4.47 17.29 -0.32
CA ILE A 31 5.06 16.05 0.18
C ILE A 31 4.42 14.91 -0.62
N ASP A 32 5.25 14.18 -1.36
CA ASP A 32 4.85 13.05 -2.22
C ASP A 32 3.64 13.38 -3.13
N GLY A 33 3.54 14.63 -3.60
CA GLY A 33 2.50 15.10 -4.53
C GLY A 33 1.12 15.37 -3.92
N HIS A 34 0.92 15.14 -2.62
CA HIS A 34 -0.44 15.09 -2.03
C HIS A 34 -0.66 15.95 -0.77
N ILE A 35 0.39 16.34 -0.04
CA ILE A 35 0.27 17.21 1.15
C ILE A 35 0.96 18.54 0.89
N VAL A 36 0.24 19.66 0.99
CA VAL A 36 0.85 21.00 0.86
C VAL A 36 1.53 21.38 2.19
N SER A 37 2.84 21.50 2.18
CA SER A 37 3.63 22.11 3.25
C SER A 37 3.86 23.59 2.96
N LEU A 38 3.58 24.45 3.93
CA LEU A 38 4.02 25.84 3.94
C LEU A 38 5.24 25.96 4.86
N VAL A 39 6.33 26.48 4.33
CA VAL A 39 7.53 26.81 5.09
C VAL A 39 7.76 28.31 4.95
N HIS A 40 7.69 29.05 6.04
CA HIS A 40 8.06 30.46 6.06
C HIS A 40 9.36 30.63 6.81
N ILE A 41 10.35 31.31 6.21
CA ILE A 41 11.67 31.54 6.81
C ILE A 41 11.95 33.04 6.82
N GLU A 42 12.32 33.57 7.98
CA GLU A 42 12.67 34.97 8.17
C GLU A 42 13.93 35.11 9.04
N THR A 43 14.53 36.31 9.03
CA THR A 43 15.66 36.61 9.89
C THR A 43 15.16 37.14 11.23
N GLY A 44 15.42 36.39 12.29
CA GLY A 44 15.07 36.76 13.66
C GLY A 44 15.88 37.96 14.18
N SER A 45 15.42 38.53 15.30
CA SER A 45 16.04 39.71 15.91
C SER A 45 17.48 39.51 16.39
N ASP A 46 17.92 38.25 16.54
CA ASP A 46 19.28 37.85 16.90
C ASP A 46 20.17 37.54 15.67
N GLY A 47 19.65 37.77 14.45
CA GLY A 47 20.35 37.53 13.19
C GLY A 47 20.31 36.07 12.72
N LYS A 48 19.66 35.15 13.44
CA LYS A 48 19.48 33.76 13.01
C LYS A 48 18.25 33.61 12.13
N LEU A 49 18.27 32.61 11.24
CA LEU A 49 17.07 32.23 10.51
C LEU A 49 16.11 31.48 11.44
N VAL A 50 14.87 31.92 11.44
CA VAL A 50 13.75 31.31 12.16
C VAL A 50 12.61 31.13 11.18
N GLY A 51 11.62 30.33 11.54
CA GLY A 51 10.52 30.12 10.62
C GLY A 51 9.40 29.29 11.18
N THR A 52 8.43 29.01 10.32
CA THR A 52 7.30 28.15 10.63
C THR A 52 7.12 27.09 9.56
N PHE A 53 6.82 25.87 10.00
CA PHE A 53 6.38 24.78 9.16
C PHE A 53 4.89 24.50 9.45
N ALA A 54 4.09 24.38 8.40
CA ALA A 54 2.71 23.92 8.48
C ALA A 54 2.49 22.81 7.45
N SER A 55 2.10 21.62 7.90
CA SER A 55 1.49 20.60 7.03
C SER A 55 -0.03 20.82 6.98
N HIS A 56 -0.67 20.51 5.87
CA HIS A 56 -2.11 20.73 5.73
C HIS A 56 -2.92 19.58 6.36
N GLN A 57 -3.62 19.83 7.49
CA GLN A 57 -4.91 19.21 7.87
C GLN A 57 -5.67 20.16 8.86
N ALA A 58 -6.84 20.70 8.46
CA ALA A 58 -7.85 21.44 9.27
C ALA A 58 -7.56 22.90 9.79
N PRO A 59 -8.61 23.76 10.03
CA PRO A 59 -8.45 25.22 10.19
C PRO A 59 -8.11 25.69 11.62
N LEU A 60 -7.51 26.89 11.68
CA LEU A 60 -7.01 27.61 12.87
C LEU A 60 -8.10 28.00 13.89
N GLU A 61 -8.74 27.09 14.65
CA GLU A 61 -9.43 27.48 15.91
C GLU A 61 -9.45 26.44 17.05
N THR A 62 -8.89 25.22 16.93
CA THR A 62 -8.83 24.26 18.06
C THR A 62 -7.43 23.70 18.32
N PRO A 63 -6.92 23.74 19.57
CA PRO A 63 -5.66 23.13 19.94
C PRO A 63 -5.87 21.63 20.16
N ASP A 64 -5.54 20.81 19.16
CA ASP A 64 -4.77 19.55 19.29
C ASP A 64 -4.96 18.62 18.07
N PHE A 65 -3.82 18.01 17.68
CA PHE A 65 -3.57 16.95 16.69
C PHE A 65 -3.28 17.30 15.21
N TYR A 66 -1.99 17.14 14.86
CA TYR A 66 -1.31 17.04 13.56
C TYR A 66 -1.55 18.10 12.47
N ALA A 67 -1.22 19.35 12.79
CA ALA A 67 -0.28 20.22 12.05
C ALA A 67 -0.36 21.67 12.58
N LEU A 68 0.15 21.88 13.79
CA LEU A 68 0.28 23.22 14.34
C LEU A 68 1.34 24.00 13.56
N LYS A 69 1.22 25.32 13.47
CA LYS A 69 2.36 26.21 13.18
C LYS A 69 3.49 25.85 14.15
N THR A 70 4.42 25.01 13.73
CA THR A 70 5.59 24.65 14.53
C THR A 70 6.73 25.54 14.09
N THR A 71 7.45 26.07 15.07
CA THR A 71 8.73 26.73 14.81
C THR A 71 9.67 25.72 14.18
N ILE A 72 10.29 26.08 13.08
CA ILE A 72 11.44 25.31 12.60
C ILE A 72 12.66 25.74 13.40
N ASP A 73 13.52 24.78 13.74
CA ASP A 73 14.78 25.02 14.43
C ASP A 73 15.95 24.59 13.53
N ASP A 74 17.17 24.87 13.99
CA ASP A 74 18.42 24.47 13.32
C ASP A 74 18.48 24.83 11.82
N VAL A 75 17.91 25.98 11.44
CA VAL A 75 17.85 26.40 10.04
C VAL A 75 19.26 26.68 9.52
N VAL A 76 19.73 25.86 8.59
CA VAL A 76 20.97 26.07 7.85
C VAL A 76 20.60 26.42 6.42
N ALA A 77 20.99 27.62 5.99
CA ALA A 77 20.78 28.06 4.62
C ALA A 77 22.08 28.61 4.02
N THR A 78 22.44 28.10 2.85
CA THR A 78 23.49 28.64 1.97
C THR A 78 22.88 29.00 0.62
N ALA A 79 23.71 29.37 -0.36
CA ALA A 79 23.25 29.61 -1.73
C ALA A 79 22.70 28.35 -2.43
N ASP A 80 23.04 27.15 -1.94
CA ASP A 80 22.79 25.87 -2.60
C ASP A 80 22.21 24.78 -1.68
N HIS A 81 22.10 25.03 -0.37
CA HIS A 81 21.59 24.09 0.62
C HIS A 81 20.61 24.77 1.58
N LEU A 82 19.52 24.08 1.88
CA LEU A 82 18.55 24.45 2.91
C LEU A 82 18.21 23.22 3.74
N SER A 83 18.42 23.31 5.04
CA SER A 83 17.93 22.32 6.00
C SER A 83 17.33 23.00 7.22
N PHE A 84 16.38 22.30 7.86
CA PHE A 84 15.76 22.73 9.11
C PHE A 84 15.13 21.55 9.82
N SER A 85 15.07 21.61 11.15
CA SER A 85 14.33 20.65 11.96
C SER A 85 12.92 21.17 12.25
N VAL A 86 11.97 20.26 12.45
CA VAL A 86 10.58 20.54 12.84
C VAL A 86 10.34 19.82 14.17
N PRO A 87 10.76 20.39 15.32
CA PRO A 87 10.72 19.71 16.62
C PRO A 87 9.34 19.17 16.97
N GLY A 88 8.28 19.88 16.58
CA GLY A 88 6.89 19.50 16.83
C GLY A 88 6.46 18.15 16.25
N ASN A 89 7.14 17.65 15.21
CA ASN A 89 6.94 16.29 14.67
C ASN A 89 8.24 15.48 14.58
N SER A 90 9.30 15.94 15.26
CA SER A 90 10.66 15.42 15.16
C SER A 90 11.17 15.32 13.71
N GLY A 91 10.65 16.14 12.80
CA GLY A 91 10.98 16.06 11.38
C GLY A 91 12.27 16.77 11.01
N LEU A 92 12.85 16.39 9.87
CA LEU A 92 14.06 17.01 9.33
C LEU A 92 13.90 17.21 7.82
N PHE A 93 13.99 18.45 7.36
CA PHE A 93 14.13 18.77 5.95
C PHE A 93 15.62 18.95 5.59
N ASP A 94 16.03 18.39 4.45
CA ASP A 94 17.32 18.66 3.82
C ASP A 94 17.15 18.70 2.30
N GLY A 95 17.49 19.84 1.69
CA GLY A 95 17.28 20.08 0.27
C GLY A 95 18.32 20.99 -0.38
N ARG A 96 18.41 20.92 -1.70
CA ARG A 96 19.32 21.71 -2.54
C ARG A 96 18.58 22.67 -3.44
N TRP A 97 19.22 23.78 -3.79
CA TRP A 97 18.65 24.76 -4.69
C TRP A 97 18.66 24.24 -6.14
N ASP A 98 17.48 24.17 -6.75
CA ASP A 98 17.32 23.94 -8.18
C ASP A 98 17.06 25.27 -8.89
N SER A 99 18.12 25.81 -9.47
CA SER A 99 18.08 27.06 -10.24
C SER A 99 17.19 26.99 -11.50
N ALA A 100 16.94 25.80 -12.06
CA ALA A 100 16.11 25.65 -13.26
C ALA A 100 14.62 25.81 -12.94
N ASN A 101 14.21 25.38 -11.75
CA ASN A 101 12.81 25.40 -11.30
C ASN A 101 12.52 26.42 -10.19
N ALA A 102 13.55 27.17 -9.77
CA ALA A 102 13.49 28.14 -8.67
C ALA A 102 12.86 27.53 -7.40
N SER A 103 13.34 26.35 -7.02
CA SER A 103 12.80 25.56 -5.92
C SER A 103 13.88 24.88 -5.09
N TRP A 104 13.61 24.65 -3.81
CA TRP A 104 14.39 23.72 -3.00
C TRP A 104 13.87 22.30 -3.22
N ILE A 105 14.74 21.40 -3.66
CA ILE A 105 14.43 19.99 -3.89
C ILE A 105 15.12 19.20 -2.79
N GLY A 106 14.33 18.53 -1.95
CA GLY A 106 14.86 17.87 -0.77
C GLY A 106 13.99 16.74 -0.26
N THR A 107 14.43 16.16 0.86
CA THR A 107 13.70 15.12 1.58
C THR A 107 13.21 15.65 2.91
N PHE A 108 12.03 15.19 3.34
CA PHE A 108 11.49 15.44 4.66
C PHE A 108 11.41 14.11 5.42
N GLN A 109 12.24 13.98 6.45
CA GLN A 109 12.21 12.83 7.36
C GLN A 109 11.16 13.08 8.43
N TRP A 110 10.32 12.09 8.71
CA TRP A 110 9.29 12.14 9.73
C TRP A 110 9.71 11.38 10.99
N GLY A 111 9.47 11.96 12.17
CA GLY A 111 9.78 11.30 13.44
C GLY A 111 11.28 11.02 13.61
N LYS A 112 11.62 9.98 14.40
CA LYS A 112 13.03 9.54 14.59
C LYS A 112 13.59 8.74 13.39
N GLY A 113 13.26 9.13 12.16
CA GLY A 113 13.79 8.53 10.92
C GLY A 113 13.01 7.31 10.40
N GLY A 114 11.70 7.23 10.68
CA GLY A 114 10.87 6.08 10.27
C GLY A 114 10.29 6.16 8.85
N TYR A 115 10.19 7.36 8.27
CA TYR A 115 9.63 7.59 6.93
C TYR A 115 10.26 8.85 6.31
N VAL A 116 10.62 8.80 5.04
CA VAL A 116 11.28 9.90 4.31
C VAL A 116 10.48 10.18 3.04
N SER A 117 9.95 11.39 2.94
CA SER A 117 9.18 11.85 1.79
C SER A 117 9.98 12.83 0.94
N HIS A 118 9.62 12.97 -0.34
CA HIS A 118 10.16 14.05 -1.18
C HIS A 118 9.37 15.32 -0.95
N LEU A 119 10.09 16.43 -0.78
CA LEU A 119 9.50 17.75 -0.58
C LEU A 119 10.20 18.76 -1.49
N ASN A 120 9.44 19.26 -2.47
CA ASN A 120 9.87 20.33 -3.36
C ASN A 120 9.24 21.66 -2.92
N LEU A 121 10.04 22.56 -2.36
CA LEU A 121 9.58 23.87 -1.89
C LEU A 121 9.77 24.92 -3.01
N LYS A 122 8.66 25.43 -3.54
CA LYS A 122 8.62 26.54 -4.50
C LYS A 122 8.28 27.83 -3.79
N ARG A 123 8.95 28.93 -4.16
CA ARG A 123 8.64 30.25 -3.63
C ARG A 123 7.19 30.60 -4.00
N THR A 124 6.42 31.10 -3.05
CA THR A 124 5.05 31.55 -3.27
C THR A 124 4.83 32.91 -2.65
N ASP A 125 4.07 33.76 -3.33
CA ASP A 125 3.64 35.05 -2.82
C ASP A 125 2.36 34.93 -1.96
N LEU A 126 1.84 33.70 -1.79
CA LEU A 126 0.65 33.42 -1.01
C LEU A 126 0.91 33.57 0.49
N VAL A 127 0.29 34.58 1.09
CA VAL A 127 0.13 34.73 2.55
C VAL A 127 -1.02 33.84 3.08
N SER A 128 -1.85 33.27 2.19
CA SER A 128 -2.95 32.37 2.56
C SER A 128 -2.77 31.00 1.91
N LEU A 129 -2.59 29.97 2.73
CA LEU A 129 -2.80 28.58 2.34
C LEU A 129 -4.19 28.42 1.69
N PRO A 130 -4.36 27.52 0.70
CA PRO A 130 -5.70 27.03 0.38
C PRO A 130 -6.33 26.47 1.67
N PRO A 131 -7.63 26.70 1.91
CA PRO A 131 -8.29 26.24 3.13
C PRO A 131 -8.10 24.73 3.32
N ALA A 132 -8.14 24.29 4.57
CA ALA A 132 -8.25 22.87 4.90
C ALA A 132 -9.28 22.19 4.02
N ALA A 133 -9.03 20.94 3.60
CA ALA A 133 -10.05 20.14 2.93
C ALA A 133 -11.20 20.03 3.92
N VAL A 134 -12.27 20.78 3.68
CA VAL A 134 -13.46 20.71 4.50
C VAL A 134 -14.03 19.32 4.25
N PRO A 135 -14.28 18.50 5.29
CA PRO A 135 -14.93 17.22 5.12
C PRO A 135 -16.17 17.40 4.23
N VAL A 136 -16.23 16.61 3.17
CA VAL A 136 -17.34 16.61 2.23
C VAL A 136 -18.58 16.22 3.01
N THR A 137 -19.49 17.17 3.16
CA THR A 137 -20.83 16.91 3.69
C THR A 137 -21.74 16.67 2.50
N TYR A 138 -22.24 15.45 2.39
CA TYR A 138 -23.19 15.10 1.33
C TYR A 138 -24.57 15.66 1.67
N ALA A 139 -25.23 16.26 0.69
CA ALA A 139 -26.55 16.85 0.88
C ALA A 139 -27.63 15.80 1.18
N SER A 140 -27.40 14.55 0.77
CA SER A 140 -28.24 13.40 1.07
C SER A 140 -27.44 12.08 0.98
N PRO A 141 -27.95 10.96 1.53
CA PRO A 141 -27.36 9.64 1.33
C PRO A 141 -27.25 9.24 -0.15
N ALA A 142 -28.16 9.71 -1.01
CA ALA A 142 -28.10 9.43 -2.44
C ALA A 142 -26.92 10.13 -3.12
N ASP A 143 -26.58 11.35 -2.69
CA ASP A 143 -25.42 12.09 -3.21
C ASP A 143 -24.10 11.44 -2.76
N GLU A 144 -24.05 10.92 -1.53
CA GLU A 144 -22.93 10.13 -1.02
C GLU A 144 -22.72 8.86 -1.84
N THR A 145 -23.78 8.06 -2.03
CA THR A 145 -23.74 6.87 -2.90
C THR A 145 -23.27 7.23 -4.31
N GLN A 146 -23.77 8.33 -4.89
CA GLN A 146 -23.38 8.78 -6.23
C GLN A 146 -21.90 9.19 -6.28
N ALA A 147 -21.38 9.87 -5.26
CA ALA A 147 -19.97 10.26 -5.19
C ALA A 147 -19.05 9.04 -5.11
N LEU A 148 -19.38 8.07 -4.25
CA LEU A 148 -18.64 6.80 -4.15
C LEU A 148 -18.66 6.05 -5.48
N ASP A 149 -19.82 5.93 -6.12
CA ASP A 149 -20.01 5.29 -7.42
C ASP A 149 -19.17 5.94 -8.54
N GLN A 150 -19.21 7.28 -8.64
CA GLN A 150 -18.39 8.04 -9.59
C GLN A 150 -16.89 7.86 -9.34
N PHE A 151 -16.49 7.74 -8.07
CA PHE A 151 -15.09 7.52 -7.72
C PHE A 151 -14.60 6.14 -8.16
N VAL A 152 -15.40 5.08 -7.95
CA VAL A 152 -15.09 3.75 -8.48
C VAL A 152 -15.01 3.76 -10.00
N HIS A 153 -15.91 4.49 -10.68
CA HIS A 153 -15.86 4.66 -12.14
C HIS A 153 -14.53 5.24 -12.63
N ALA A 154 -13.89 6.16 -11.89
CA ALA A 154 -12.59 6.69 -12.27
C ALA A 154 -11.51 5.58 -12.33
N TYR A 155 -11.55 4.61 -11.42
CA TYR A 155 -10.66 3.45 -11.42
C TYR A 155 -10.97 2.45 -12.56
N VAL A 156 -12.26 2.29 -12.89
CA VAL A 156 -12.72 1.45 -14.01
C VAL A 156 -12.30 2.06 -15.35
N ASP A 157 -12.52 3.35 -15.54
CA ASP A 157 -12.20 4.08 -16.77
C ASP A 157 -10.69 4.17 -17.00
N ASP A 158 -9.89 4.25 -15.91
CA ASP A 158 -8.44 4.13 -15.99
C ASP A 158 -7.99 2.69 -16.29
N GLY A 159 -8.87 1.69 -16.18
CA GLY A 159 -8.55 0.29 -16.45
C GLY A 159 -7.74 -0.39 -15.33
N ARG A 160 -7.73 0.19 -14.13
CA ARG A 160 -7.10 -0.38 -12.93
C ARG A 160 -8.06 -1.21 -12.10
N PHE A 161 -9.37 -1.19 -12.39
CA PHE A 161 -10.35 -1.93 -11.61
C PHE A 161 -11.42 -2.62 -12.46
N MET A 162 -11.73 -3.86 -12.08
CA MET A 162 -12.86 -4.65 -12.52
C MET A 162 -13.20 -5.60 -11.38
N GLY A 163 -14.45 -5.59 -10.91
CA GLY A 163 -14.82 -6.34 -9.71
C GLY A 163 -16.11 -5.83 -9.06
N SER A 164 -16.29 -6.12 -7.78
CA SER A 164 -17.41 -5.63 -6.98
C SER A 164 -16.93 -4.89 -5.75
N VAL A 165 -17.71 -3.90 -5.33
CA VAL A 165 -17.44 -3.02 -4.18
C VAL A 165 -18.64 -2.98 -3.28
N LEU A 166 -18.40 -3.11 -1.97
CA LEU A 166 -19.36 -2.81 -0.92
C LEU A 166 -18.75 -1.84 0.09
N VAL A 167 -19.48 -0.76 0.38
CA VAL A 167 -19.17 0.20 1.45
C VAL A 167 -20.39 0.25 2.37
N MET A 168 -20.18 0.00 3.66
CA MET A 168 -21.22 0.04 4.68
C MET A 168 -20.70 0.79 5.90
N GLN A 169 -21.48 1.72 6.44
CA GLN A 169 -21.13 2.43 7.66
C GLN A 169 -22.32 2.44 8.62
N ASN A 170 -22.08 2.17 9.90
CA ASN A 170 -23.13 2.14 10.92
C ASN A 170 -24.32 1.22 10.58
N GLY A 171 -24.04 0.09 9.91
CA GLY A 171 -25.05 -0.88 9.48
C GLY A 171 -25.90 -0.44 8.28
N LYS A 172 -25.58 0.68 7.62
CA LYS A 172 -26.23 1.14 6.39
C LYS A 172 -25.30 0.95 5.21
N VAL A 173 -25.81 0.36 4.13
CA VAL A 173 -25.08 0.23 2.86
C VAL A 173 -25.04 1.59 2.17
N LEU A 174 -23.83 2.09 1.92
CA LEU A 174 -23.57 3.32 1.18
C LEU A 174 -23.33 3.04 -0.31
N LEU A 175 -22.70 1.91 -0.62
CA LEU A 175 -22.47 1.43 -1.98
C LEU A 175 -22.47 -0.11 -2.00
N ASP A 176 -23.13 -0.72 -2.98
CA ASP A 176 -23.07 -2.16 -3.25
C ASP A 176 -23.31 -2.40 -4.74
N LYS A 177 -22.21 -2.56 -5.50
CA LYS A 177 -22.25 -2.61 -6.98
C LYS A 177 -21.13 -3.45 -7.56
N GLY A 178 -21.41 -4.01 -8.74
CA GLY A 178 -20.41 -4.63 -9.61
C GLY A 178 -20.02 -3.71 -10.77
N TYR A 179 -18.76 -3.78 -11.18
CA TYR A 179 -18.13 -2.93 -12.18
C TYR A 179 -17.34 -3.76 -13.20
N GLY A 180 -17.50 -3.44 -14.48
CA GLY A 180 -16.88 -4.18 -15.58
C GLY A 180 -17.43 -5.61 -15.74
N MET A 181 -16.59 -6.54 -16.19
CA MET A 181 -17.01 -7.90 -16.57
C MET A 181 -16.51 -8.96 -15.58
N ALA A 182 -17.43 -9.77 -15.05
CA ALA A 182 -17.08 -11.02 -14.39
C ALA A 182 -16.43 -12.02 -15.37
N ASP A 183 -16.79 -11.94 -16.66
CA ASP A 183 -16.21 -12.76 -17.72
C ASP A 183 -16.30 -12.03 -19.05
N ILE A 184 -15.16 -11.58 -19.56
CA ILE A 184 -15.05 -10.81 -20.81
C ILE A 184 -15.48 -11.67 -22.01
N ALA A 185 -15.08 -12.94 -22.05
CA ALA A 185 -15.37 -13.82 -23.19
C ALA A 185 -16.87 -14.13 -23.28
N ARG A 186 -17.53 -14.31 -22.13
CA ARG A 186 -18.97 -14.55 -22.04
C ARG A 186 -19.80 -13.26 -21.94
N LYS A 187 -19.17 -12.08 -21.96
CA LYS A 187 -19.82 -10.77 -21.77
C LYS A 187 -20.71 -10.71 -20.53
N ARG A 188 -20.26 -11.35 -19.44
CA ARG A 188 -21.01 -11.41 -18.18
C ARG A 188 -20.55 -10.26 -17.28
N PRO A 189 -21.45 -9.36 -16.86
CA PRO A 189 -21.07 -8.25 -15.98
C PRO A 189 -20.74 -8.74 -14.56
N ASN A 190 -19.92 -7.97 -13.86
CA ASN A 190 -19.80 -8.10 -12.41
C ASN A 190 -21.08 -7.58 -11.73
N THR A 191 -21.45 -8.19 -10.62
CA THR A 191 -22.60 -7.84 -9.78
C THR A 191 -22.22 -8.00 -8.31
N PRO A 192 -22.99 -7.43 -7.36
CA PRO A 192 -22.83 -7.72 -5.93
C PRO A 192 -22.75 -9.22 -5.58
N ASP A 193 -23.49 -10.05 -6.34
CA ASP A 193 -23.55 -11.51 -6.13
C ASP A 193 -22.42 -12.28 -6.84
N THR A 194 -21.52 -11.59 -7.52
CA THR A 194 -20.38 -12.24 -8.18
C THR A 194 -19.38 -12.72 -7.13
N ALA A 195 -18.95 -13.97 -7.27
CA ALA A 195 -18.02 -14.61 -6.36
C ALA A 195 -16.58 -14.53 -6.89
N TYR A 196 -15.64 -14.28 -5.99
CA TYR A 196 -14.21 -14.05 -6.28
C TYR A 196 -13.36 -14.93 -5.37
N HIS A 197 -12.20 -15.38 -5.86
CA HIS A 197 -11.17 -15.91 -4.96
C HIS A 197 -10.62 -14.75 -4.12
N ILE A 198 -10.78 -14.82 -2.79
CA ILE A 198 -10.43 -13.71 -1.89
C ILE A 198 -8.96 -13.75 -1.45
N GLY A 199 -8.20 -14.74 -1.94
CA GLY A 199 -6.81 -14.96 -1.59
C GLY A 199 -6.57 -14.90 -0.09
N SER A 200 -5.50 -14.21 0.31
CA SER A 200 -5.04 -14.15 1.70
C SER A 200 -6.03 -13.61 2.74
N ILE A 201 -7.15 -13.00 2.35
CA ILE A 201 -8.26 -12.70 3.29
C ILE A 201 -8.75 -14.00 3.98
N THR A 202 -8.57 -15.15 3.32
CA THR A 202 -8.79 -16.51 3.87
C THR A 202 -8.16 -16.70 5.26
N LYS A 203 -7.02 -16.06 5.54
CA LYS A 203 -6.30 -16.21 6.81
C LYS A 203 -7.11 -15.78 8.02
N GLN A 204 -8.03 -14.82 7.86
CA GLN A 204 -8.95 -14.40 8.92
C GLN A 204 -9.83 -15.58 9.38
N PHE A 205 -10.37 -16.35 8.43
CA PHE A 205 -11.21 -17.51 8.72
C PHE A 205 -10.43 -18.64 9.39
N THR A 206 -9.20 -18.89 8.92
CA THR A 206 -8.30 -19.87 9.53
C THR A 206 -7.93 -19.48 10.96
N ALA A 207 -7.59 -18.21 11.21
CA ALA A 207 -7.28 -17.71 12.54
C ALA A 207 -8.49 -17.81 13.49
N ALA A 208 -9.68 -17.40 13.03
CA ALA A 208 -10.91 -17.55 13.81
C ALA A 208 -11.22 -19.02 14.12
N ALA A 209 -11.00 -19.94 13.17
CA ALA A 209 -11.18 -21.36 13.39
C ALA A 209 -10.24 -21.93 14.47
N ILE A 210 -8.97 -21.51 14.49
CA ILE A 210 -8.02 -21.88 15.55
C ILE A 210 -8.49 -21.35 16.91
N LEU A 211 -8.94 -20.09 16.97
CA LEU A 211 -9.44 -19.50 18.21
C LEU A 211 -10.73 -20.17 18.71
N LEU A 212 -11.66 -20.53 17.81
CA LEU A 212 -12.84 -21.31 18.18
C LEU A 212 -12.46 -22.69 18.75
N LEU A 213 -11.49 -23.37 18.16
CA LEU A 213 -10.98 -24.63 18.69
C LEU A 213 -10.30 -24.45 20.06
N GLN A 214 -9.63 -23.31 20.27
CA GLN A 214 -9.10 -22.95 21.59
C GLN A 214 -10.21 -22.74 22.61
N GLU A 215 -11.26 -22.00 22.27
CA GLU A 215 -12.43 -21.79 23.14
C GLU A 215 -13.13 -23.11 23.48
N GLN A 216 -13.13 -24.08 22.56
CA GLN A 216 -13.61 -25.44 22.78
C GLN A 216 -12.67 -26.32 23.62
N GLY A 217 -11.51 -25.80 24.02
CA GLY A 217 -10.49 -26.53 24.78
C GLY A 217 -9.78 -27.64 23.99
N LYS A 218 -9.90 -27.62 22.66
CA LYS A 218 -9.30 -28.64 21.77
C LYS A 218 -7.85 -28.37 21.43
N LEU A 219 -7.41 -27.12 21.56
CA LEU A 219 -6.03 -26.71 21.39
C LEU A 219 -5.70 -25.48 22.25
N LYS A 220 -4.43 -25.12 22.32
CA LYS A 220 -3.97 -23.81 22.78
C LYS A 220 -3.05 -23.21 21.75
N ILE A 221 -3.11 -21.89 21.54
CA ILE A 221 -2.19 -21.23 20.60
C ILE A 221 -0.71 -21.37 21.02
N SER A 222 -0.44 -21.62 22.30
CA SER A 222 0.91 -21.87 22.81
C SER A 222 1.42 -23.31 22.54
N ASP A 223 0.57 -24.20 22.03
CA ASP A 223 0.98 -25.57 21.78
C ASP A 223 1.97 -25.63 20.61
N SER A 224 2.93 -26.55 20.70
CA SER A 224 3.82 -26.89 19.59
C SER A 224 3.02 -27.51 18.45
N VAL A 225 3.37 -27.19 17.21
CA VAL A 225 2.80 -27.79 15.99
C VAL A 225 2.89 -29.33 16.04
N ARG A 226 3.98 -29.87 16.63
CA ARG A 226 4.22 -31.31 16.76
C ARG A 226 3.13 -32.05 17.55
N ALA A 227 2.43 -31.35 18.45
CA ALA A 227 1.31 -31.93 19.20
C ALA A 227 0.16 -32.40 18.29
N TYR A 228 0.02 -31.77 17.12
CA TYR A 228 -1.02 -32.06 16.14
C TYR A 228 -0.46 -32.82 14.93
N LEU A 229 0.76 -32.50 14.51
CA LEU A 229 1.43 -33.08 13.35
C LEU A 229 2.75 -33.76 13.78
N PRO A 230 2.71 -35.00 14.30
CA PRO A 230 3.88 -35.63 14.93
C PRO A 230 5.03 -35.95 13.96
N ASP A 231 4.74 -36.05 12.66
CA ASP A 231 5.73 -36.41 11.63
C ASP A 231 6.46 -35.20 11.04
N THR A 232 6.52 -34.05 11.74
CA THR A 232 7.26 -32.86 11.31
C THR A 232 8.77 -32.96 11.65
N PRO A 233 9.65 -32.26 10.88
CA PRO A 233 11.06 -32.15 11.19
C PRO A 233 11.33 -31.66 12.61
N ALA A 234 12.44 -32.10 13.21
CA ALA A 234 12.84 -31.67 14.56
C ALA A 234 13.05 -30.15 14.68
N SER A 235 13.38 -29.46 13.57
CA SER A 235 13.46 -28.00 13.53
C SER A 235 12.13 -27.31 13.87
N TRP A 236 11.00 -28.00 13.73
CA TRP A 236 9.68 -27.45 14.03
C TRP A 236 9.26 -27.64 15.49
N ASP A 237 10.07 -28.32 16.32
CA ASP A 237 9.69 -28.66 17.69
C ASP A 237 9.38 -27.40 18.53
N GLN A 238 10.04 -26.28 18.21
CA GLN A 238 9.83 -24.97 18.86
C GLN A 238 8.75 -24.10 18.20
N ILE A 239 8.22 -24.47 17.03
CA ILE A 239 7.17 -23.70 16.37
C ILE A 239 5.86 -23.93 17.12
N THR A 240 5.27 -22.84 17.61
CA THR A 240 3.93 -22.85 18.22
C THR A 240 2.85 -22.45 17.21
N LEU A 241 1.58 -22.72 17.54
CA LEU A 241 0.48 -22.21 16.71
C LEU A 241 0.43 -20.68 16.69
N PHE A 242 0.85 -20.03 17.78
CA PHE A 242 1.02 -18.57 17.85
C PHE A 242 2.00 -18.08 16.78
N ASP A 243 3.15 -18.75 16.63
CA ASP A 243 4.15 -18.38 15.62
C ASP A 243 3.61 -18.51 14.19
N LEU A 244 2.75 -19.49 13.94
CA LEU A 244 2.09 -19.63 12.63
C LEU A 244 1.07 -18.52 12.39
N LEU A 245 0.27 -18.16 13.42
CA LEU A 245 -0.76 -17.12 13.31
C LEU A 245 -0.16 -15.73 13.06
N THR A 246 1.01 -15.45 13.63
CA THR A 246 1.69 -14.14 13.60
C THR A 246 2.81 -14.04 12.56
N HIS A 247 2.99 -15.06 11.72
CA HIS A 247 4.07 -15.13 10.72
C HIS A 247 5.49 -15.03 11.32
N THR A 248 5.69 -15.64 12.49
CA THR A 248 6.99 -15.68 13.17
C THR A 248 7.58 -17.09 13.26
N SER A 249 7.04 -18.06 12.52
CA SER A 249 7.50 -19.46 12.57
C SER A 249 8.86 -19.72 11.93
N GLY A 250 9.32 -18.82 11.04
CA GLY A 250 10.50 -19.05 10.21
C GLY A 250 10.25 -19.96 9.00
N LEU A 251 9.02 -20.44 8.80
CA LEU A 251 8.67 -21.21 7.59
C LEU A 251 8.78 -20.33 6.34
N GLY A 252 9.08 -20.95 5.20
CA GLY A 252 9.11 -20.26 3.92
C GLY A 252 7.75 -19.68 3.53
N ASP A 253 7.76 -18.85 2.50
CA ASP A 253 6.51 -18.55 1.82
C ASP A 253 6.39 -19.57 0.68
N ASP A 254 5.26 -20.25 0.58
CA ASP A 254 4.97 -21.20 -0.51
C ASP A 254 4.97 -20.50 -1.89
N GLY A 255 5.25 -19.20 -1.97
CA GLY A 255 5.18 -18.38 -3.18
C GLY A 255 6.26 -18.66 -4.22
N ASP A 256 7.51 -18.89 -3.81
CA ASP A 256 8.63 -18.93 -4.76
C ASP A 256 8.76 -20.29 -5.48
N ASP A 257 8.38 -21.40 -4.83
CA ASP A 257 8.54 -22.76 -5.39
C ASP A 257 7.22 -23.39 -5.91
N PHE A 258 6.09 -22.70 -5.74
CA PHE A 258 4.79 -23.10 -6.31
C PHE A 258 4.31 -22.22 -7.47
N ALA A 259 5.06 -21.17 -7.82
CA ALA A 259 4.85 -20.40 -9.06
C ALA A 259 5.00 -21.31 -10.29
N GLY A 260 3.89 -21.89 -10.75
CA GLY A 260 3.82 -22.89 -11.82
C GLY A 260 2.88 -24.07 -11.53
N ARG A 261 2.45 -24.26 -10.28
CA ARG A 261 1.61 -25.40 -9.83
C ARG A 261 0.12 -25.07 -9.66
N TRP A 262 -0.30 -23.82 -9.83
CA TRP A 262 -1.72 -23.39 -9.80
C TRP A 262 -2.65 -24.09 -10.83
N ALA A 263 -2.10 -24.97 -11.67
CA ALA A 263 -2.83 -25.79 -12.63
C ALA A 263 -3.12 -27.22 -12.13
N GLN A 264 -2.66 -27.61 -10.94
CA GLN A 264 -2.82 -28.97 -10.41
C GLN A 264 -3.33 -28.95 -8.98
N ASP A 265 -4.36 -29.76 -8.71
CA ASP A 265 -4.85 -29.93 -7.36
C ASP A 265 -3.82 -30.64 -6.47
N VAL A 266 -3.70 -30.14 -5.23
CA VAL A 266 -2.82 -30.71 -4.21
C VAL A 266 -3.62 -31.06 -2.96
N THR A 267 -3.30 -32.20 -2.37
CA THR A 267 -3.86 -32.60 -1.08
C THR A 267 -3.09 -31.90 0.05
N PRO A 268 -3.72 -31.71 1.24
CA PRO A 268 -2.99 -31.21 2.41
C PRO A 268 -1.74 -32.04 2.75
N ALA A 269 -1.77 -33.37 2.52
CA ALA A 269 -0.60 -34.22 2.73
C ALA A 269 0.55 -33.91 1.75
N GLN A 270 0.25 -33.62 0.49
CA GLN A 270 1.26 -33.22 -0.51
C GLN A 270 1.84 -31.84 -0.19
N LEU A 271 1.01 -30.88 0.23
CA LEU A 271 1.48 -29.58 0.72
C LEU A 271 2.41 -29.75 1.90
N LEU A 272 2.00 -30.53 2.91
CA LEU A 272 2.82 -30.78 4.09
C LEU A 272 4.17 -31.42 3.73
N ALA A 273 4.17 -32.39 2.82
CA ALA A 273 5.40 -33.03 2.37
C ALA A 273 6.38 -32.04 1.71
N ALA A 274 5.87 -31.06 0.96
CA ALA A 274 6.69 -29.99 0.38
C ALA A 274 7.26 -29.07 1.47
N ILE A 275 6.40 -28.55 2.36
CA ILE A 275 6.80 -27.60 3.41
C ILE A 275 7.82 -28.22 4.37
N ARG A 276 7.70 -29.52 4.68
CA ARG A 276 8.68 -30.25 5.52
C ARG A 276 10.08 -30.33 4.93
N GLY A 277 10.22 -30.17 3.61
CA GLY A 277 11.52 -30.16 2.93
C GLY A 277 12.29 -28.85 3.12
N GLU A 278 11.64 -27.81 3.61
CA GLU A 278 12.25 -26.48 3.72
C GLU A 278 13.05 -26.30 5.01
N THR A 279 14.10 -25.48 4.92
CA THR A 279 14.86 -25.01 6.08
C THR A 279 14.24 -23.74 6.62
N LEU A 280 14.14 -23.62 7.95
CA LEU A 280 13.64 -22.39 8.57
C LEU A 280 14.54 -21.21 8.21
N LYS A 281 13.92 -20.11 7.78
CA LYS A 281 14.60 -18.85 7.44
C LYS A 281 15.26 -18.22 8.67
N PHE A 282 14.65 -18.39 9.84
CA PHE A 282 15.11 -17.87 11.14
C PHE A 282 14.51 -18.70 12.28
N GLN A 283 14.93 -18.40 13.51
CA GLN A 283 14.42 -19.12 14.70
C GLN A 283 12.95 -18.72 14.99
N PRO A 284 12.07 -19.67 15.33
CA PRO A 284 10.68 -19.35 15.67
C PRO A 284 10.60 -18.24 16.73
N GLY A 285 9.74 -17.25 16.48
CA GLY A 285 9.54 -16.07 17.31
C GLY A 285 10.59 -14.97 17.17
N SER A 286 11.71 -15.15 16.43
CA SER A 286 12.79 -14.14 16.36
C SER A 286 12.50 -13.00 15.40
N GLU A 287 11.86 -13.27 14.26
CA GLU A 287 11.60 -12.30 13.19
C GLU A 287 10.16 -12.44 12.67
N PHE A 288 9.75 -11.53 11.80
CA PHE A 288 8.51 -11.61 11.04
C PHE A 288 8.84 -11.91 9.58
N SER A 289 8.16 -12.89 9.00
CA SER A 289 8.17 -13.14 7.56
C SER A 289 6.87 -13.80 7.16
N TYR A 290 6.09 -13.08 6.35
CA TYR A 290 4.80 -13.54 5.85
C TYR A 290 4.93 -14.93 5.22
N SER A 291 4.12 -15.89 5.67
CA SER A 291 4.22 -17.29 5.27
C SER A 291 2.84 -17.88 4.97
N ASN A 292 2.60 -18.21 3.70
CA ASN A 292 1.45 -19.02 3.32
C ASN A 292 1.56 -20.45 3.88
N ALA A 293 2.78 -20.99 3.94
CA ALA A 293 3.09 -22.31 4.50
C ALA A 293 2.60 -22.44 5.94
N GLY A 294 2.82 -21.40 6.76
CA GLY A 294 2.37 -21.38 8.14
C GLY A 294 0.86 -21.51 8.27
N TYR A 295 0.10 -20.84 7.41
CA TYR A 295 -1.36 -20.94 7.38
C TYR A 295 -1.85 -22.26 6.79
N ALA A 296 -1.15 -22.84 5.82
CA ALA A 296 -1.44 -24.19 5.34
C ALA A 296 -1.31 -25.22 6.48
N VAL A 297 -0.27 -25.10 7.31
CA VAL A 297 -0.09 -25.93 8.52
C VAL A 297 -1.23 -25.72 9.51
N LEU A 298 -1.67 -24.48 9.75
CA LEU A 298 -2.85 -24.20 10.60
C LEU A 298 -4.11 -24.89 10.09
N GLY A 299 -4.32 -24.94 8.76
CA GLY A 299 -5.40 -25.71 8.15
C GLY A 299 -5.39 -27.19 8.57
N MET A 300 -4.22 -27.82 8.56
CA MET A 300 -4.06 -29.22 8.97
C MET A 300 -4.22 -29.42 10.48
N VAL A 301 -3.81 -28.44 11.28
CA VAL A 301 -4.06 -28.42 12.73
C VAL A 301 -5.58 -28.37 13.00
N ILE A 302 -6.32 -27.54 12.26
CA ILE A 302 -7.80 -27.49 12.34
C ILE A 302 -8.38 -28.87 12.04
N GLU A 303 -7.94 -29.53 10.97
CA GLU A 303 -8.43 -30.86 10.62
C GLU A 303 -8.15 -31.88 11.72
N LYS A 304 -6.92 -31.87 12.25
CA LYS A 304 -6.51 -32.79 13.30
C LYS A 304 -7.26 -32.57 14.62
N ALA A 305 -7.38 -31.33 15.06
CA ALA A 305 -8.00 -30.98 16.33
C ALA A 305 -9.53 -31.12 16.29
N SER A 306 -10.14 -30.87 15.14
CA SER A 306 -11.60 -30.96 14.97
C SER A 306 -12.10 -32.36 14.58
N GLY A 307 -11.27 -33.16 13.89
CA GLY A 307 -11.69 -34.41 13.26
C GLY A 307 -12.56 -34.22 12.01
N ARG A 308 -12.61 -33.00 11.45
CA ARG A 308 -13.38 -32.63 10.26
C ARG A 308 -12.43 -32.16 9.16
N SER A 309 -12.86 -32.20 7.90
CA SER A 309 -12.10 -31.50 6.84
C SER A 309 -12.10 -29.99 7.09
N TYR A 310 -11.09 -29.28 6.58
CA TYR A 310 -10.99 -27.83 6.75
C TYR A 310 -12.26 -27.12 6.22
N GLY A 311 -12.69 -27.45 5.01
CA GLY A 311 -13.88 -26.87 4.38
C GLY A 311 -15.16 -27.14 5.17
N ASP A 312 -15.34 -28.37 5.68
CA ASP A 312 -16.51 -28.71 6.50
C ASP A 312 -16.53 -27.96 7.83
N PHE A 313 -15.36 -27.84 8.48
CA PHE A 313 -15.24 -27.10 9.73
C PHE A 313 -15.63 -25.64 9.55
N LEU A 314 -15.09 -24.96 8.52
CA LEU A 314 -15.45 -23.56 8.24
C LEU A 314 -16.93 -23.42 7.87
N SER A 315 -17.47 -24.34 7.06
CA SER A 315 -18.88 -24.30 6.64
C SER A 315 -19.82 -24.42 7.84
N ASP A 316 -19.57 -25.37 8.74
CA ASP A 316 -20.40 -25.65 9.90
C ASP A 316 -20.30 -24.57 11.00
N ASN A 317 -19.11 -24.02 11.22
CA ASN A 317 -18.84 -23.16 12.38
C ASN A 317 -18.78 -21.67 12.04
N LEU A 318 -18.52 -21.30 10.78
CA LEU A 318 -18.39 -19.91 10.35
C LEU A 318 -19.43 -19.56 9.28
N PHE A 319 -19.41 -20.21 8.12
CA PHE A 319 -20.20 -19.73 6.97
C PHE A 319 -21.71 -19.86 7.19
N ARG A 320 -22.22 -21.07 7.49
CA ARG A 320 -23.67 -21.28 7.68
C ARG A 320 -24.24 -20.53 8.87
N PRO A 321 -23.61 -20.53 10.07
CA PRO A 321 -24.12 -19.77 11.22
C PRO A 321 -24.20 -18.27 10.96
N LEU A 322 -23.29 -17.72 10.14
CA LEU A 322 -23.27 -16.30 9.81
C LEU A 322 -24.16 -15.95 8.62
N GLY A 323 -24.70 -16.94 7.90
CA GLY A 323 -25.53 -16.74 6.72
C GLY A 323 -24.73 -16.45 5.45
N MET A 324 -23.45 -16.80 5.41
CA MET A 324 -22.55 -16.59 4.27
C MET A 324 -22.76 -17.70 3.23
N THR A 325 -23.88 -17.64 2.50
CA THR A 325 -24.33 -18.72 1.61
C THR A 325 -23.59 -18.79 0.27
N SER A 326 -22.80 -17.77 -0.04
CA SER A 326 -21.99 -17.64 -1.26
C SER A 326 -20.49 -17.69 -0.95
N THR A 327 -20.10 -18.17 0.24
CA THR A 327 -18.72 -18.40 0.67
C THR A 327 -18.42 -19.88 0.82
N ALA A 328 -17.28 -20.32 0.29
CA ALA A 328 -16.81 -21.68 0.50
C ALA A 328 -15.30 -21.86 0.22
N TYR A 329 -14.72 -22.90 0.82
CA TYR A 329 -13.44 -23.46 0.43
C TYR A 329 -13.66 -24.58 -0.61
N ASN A 330 -13.02 -24.47 -1.78
CA ASN A 330 -13.07 -25.44 -2.89
C ASN A 330 -14.47 -26.00 -3.24
N PRO A 331 -15.40 -25.17 -3.75
CA PRO A 331 -16.79 -25.56 -3.84
C PRO A 331 -17.20 -26.07 -5.22
N PRO A 332 -18.41 -26.64 -5.32
CA PRO A 332 -19.42 -26.09 -6.21
C PRO A 332 -20.22 -25.02 -5.43
N LEU A 333 -20.11 -23.74 -5.84
CA LEU A 333 -20.97 -22.64 -5.36
C LEU A 333 -22.12 -22.46 -6.34
N SER A 334 -23.29 -22.06 -5.84
CA SER A 334 -24.41 -21.61 -6.69
C SER A 334 -24.16 -20.21 -7.27
N ALA A 335 -23.35 -19.39 -6.58
CA ALA A 335 -22.96 -18.07 -7.02
C ALA A 335 -22.12 -18.12 -8.31
N VAL A 336 -22.31 -17.10 -9.15
CA VAL A 336 -21.54 -16.95 -10.39
C VAL A 336 -20.13 -16.52 -10.04
N GLN A 337 -19.15 -17.39 -10.32
CA GLN A 337 -17.74 -17.06 -10.14
C GLN A 337 -17.22 -16.16 -11.28
N ALA A 338 -16.41 -15.17 -10.92
CA ALA A 338 -15.67 -14.36 -11.86
C ALA A 338 -14.51 -15.17 -12.48
N GLN A 339 -14.20 -14.88 -13.74
CA GLN A 339 -12.95 -15.27 -14.38
C GLN A 339 -11.85 -14.29 -13.94
N GLY A 340 -10.71 -14.80 -13.51
CA GLY A 340 -9.54 -13.99 -13.17
C GLY A 340 -8.79 -13.50 -14.40
N TYR A 341 -8.23 -12.30 -14.31
CA TYR A 341 -7.42 -11.70 -15.35
C TYR A 341 -6.14 -11.09 -14.77
N ASP A 342 -4.99 -11.33 -15.39
CA ASP A 342 -3.78 -10.58 -15.09
C ASP A 342 -3.75 -9.28 -15.89
N GLY A 343 -3.25 -8.21 -15.27
CA GLY A 343 -3.00 -6.95 -15.96
C GLY A 343 -1.87 -7.12 -16.98
N SER A 344 -2.04 -6.55 -18.18
CA SER A 344 -0.98 -6.51 -19.19
C SER A 344 -0.96 -5.17 -19.92
N VAL A 345 0.11 -4.94 -20.67
CA VAL A 345 0.23 -3.77 -21.54
C VAL A 345 -0.90 -3.69 -22.58
N ASP A 346 -1.47 -4.81 -23.00
CA ASP A 346 -2.51 -4.88 -24.04
C ASP A 346 -3.93 -5.09 -23.46
N GLY A 347 -4.08 -4.94 -22.13
CA GLY A 347 -5.34 -5.12 -21.41
C GLY A 347 -5.41 -6.43 -20.62
N PRO A 348 -6.58 -6.77 -20.05
CA PRO A 348 -6.75 -7.95 -19.21
C PRO A 348 -6.49 -9.25 -19.97
N ILE A 349 -5.61 -10.11 -19.45
CA ILE A 349 -5.33 -11.45 -20.00
C ILE A 349 -5.96 -12.49 -19.08
N PRO A 350 -6.83 -13.39 -19.57
CA PRO A 350 -7.46 -14.39 -18.71
C PRO A 350 -6.40 -15.32 -18.11
N THR A 351 -6.47 -15.52 -16.80
CA THR A 351 -5.65 -16.53 -16.13
C THR A 351 -6.16 -17.93 -16.45
N ARG A 352 -5.30 -18.95 -16.29
CA ARG A 352 -5.71 -20.34 -16.49
C ARG A 352 -6.81 -20.69 -15.47
N ASN A 353 -7.93 -21.20 -15.99
CA ASN A 353 -9.07 -21.68 -15.24
C ASN A 353 -9.32 -23.15 -15.63
N PRO A 354 -9.50 -24.08 -14.67
CA PRO A 354 -9.59 -23.87 -13.22
C PRO A 354 -8.25 -23.54 -12.56
N LEU A 355 -8.27 -22.55 -11.66
CA LEU A 355 -7.23 -22.35 -10.67
C LEU A 355 -7.38 -23.44 -9.61
N ALA A 356 -6.32 -24.20 -9.37
CA ALA A 356 -6.27 -25.19 -8.31
C ALA A 356 -6.20 -24.48 -6.95
N LEU A 357 -7.36 -24.12 -6.39
CA LEU A 357 -7.46 -23.44 -5.09
C LEU A 357 -6.91 -24.25 -3.93
N SER A 358 -6.84 -25.57 -4.12
CA SER A 358 -6.23 -26.49 -3.18
C SER A 358 -4.77 -26.15 -2.88
N LEU A 359 -4.08 -25.44 -3.78
CA LEU A 359 -2.75 -24.86 -3.51
C LEU A 359 -2.79 -23.73 -2.49
N GLY A 360 -3.80 -22.86 -2.57
CA GLY A 360 -4.00 -21.80 -1.57
C GLY A 360 -4.46 -22.33 -0.21
N TYR A 361 -5.13 -23.49 -0.18
CA TYR A 361 -5.64 -24.16 1.02
C TYR A 361 -6.17 -23.18 2.10
N ALA A 362 -5.70 -23.31 3.35
CA ALA A 362 -6.06 -22.47 4.48
C ALA A 362 -5.37 -21.09 4.51
N ALA A 363 -4.52 -20.80 3.52
CA ALA A 363 -3.86 -19.51 3.36
C ALA A 363 -4.55 -18.61 2.33
N GLY A 364 -5.29 -19.17 1.37
CA GLY A 364 -5.85 -18.41 0.25
C GLY A 364 -6.95 -19.08 -0.59
N GLY A 365 -7.48 -20.23 -0.17
CA GLY A 365 -8.38 -21.06 -0.97
C GLY A 365 -9.88 -20.74 -0.90
N ILE A 366 -10.29 -19.67 -0.21
CA ILE A 366 -11.72 -19.32 -0.08
C ILE A 366 -12.20 -18.51 -1.29
N VAL A 367 -13.43 -18.79 -1.70
CA VAL A 367 -14.23 -17.98 -2.62
C VAL A 367 -15.34 -17.30 -1.84
N SER A 368 -15.63 -16.03 -2.12
CA SER A 368 -16.69 -15.27 -1.45
C SER A 368 -17.26 -14.15 -2.34
N THR A 369 -18.29 -13.46 -1.85
CA THR A 369 -18.88 -12.25 -2.44
C THR A 369 -18.60 -11.03 -1.55
N THR A 370 -18.82 -9.82 -2.06
CA THR A 370 -18.69 -8.59 -1.24
C THR A 370 -19.68 -8.60 -0.07
N HIS A 371 -20.90 -9.08 -0.29
CA HIS A 371 -21.92 -9.17 0.74
C HIS A 371 -21.55 -10.14 1.87
N ASP A 372 -21.11 -11.35 1.55
CA ASP A 372 -20.70 -12.32 2.56
C ASP A 372 -19.44 -11.86 3.31
N MET A 373 -18.49 -11.23 2.62
CA MET A 373 -17.32 -10.64 3.27
C MET A 373 -17.69 -9.47 4.20
N ALA A 374 -18.70 -8.68 3.84
CA ALA A 374 -19.20 -7.62 4.72
C ALA A 374 -19.84 -8.22 5.98
N LEU A 375 -20.66 -9.27 5.83
CA LEU A 375 -21.21 -10.03 6.96
C LEU A 375 -20.10 -10.60 7.85
N TRP A 376 -19.07 -11.18 7.26
CA TRP A 376 -17.92 -11.71 7.98
C TRP A 376 -17.22 -10.64 8.83
N GLN A 377 -16.77 -9.55 8.20
CA GLN A 377 -16.04 -8.47 8.87
C GLN A 377 -16.87 -7.88 10.02
N THR A 378 -18.14 -7.54 9.75
CA THR A 378 -19.03 -6.95 10.76
C THR A 378 -19.30 -7.91 11.92
N LYS A 379 -19.52 -9.20 11.67
CA LYS A 379 -19.83 -10.16 12.74
C LYS A 379 -18.60 -10.61 13.52
N LEU A 380 -17.47 -10.82 12.85
CA LEU A 380 -16.20 -11.17 13.49
C LEU A 380 -15.76 -10.04 14.43
N LEU A 381 -15.57 -8.85 13.86
CA LEU A 381 -14.99 -7.71 14.57
C LEU A 381 -16.02 -6.98 15.45
N GLY A 382 -17.30 -7.25 15.23
CA GLY A 382 -18.39 -6.91 16.15
C GLY A 382 -18.57 -7.88 17.33
N GLY A 383 -17.72 -8.92 17.46
CA GLY A 383 -17.71 -9.81 18.62
C GLY A 383 -18.81 -10.89 18.64
N GLN A 384 -19.37 -11.25 17.48
CA GLN A 384 -20.39 -12.29 17.35
C GLN A 384 -19.82 -13.67 16.99
N VAL A 385 -18.55 -13.73 16.57
CA VAL A 385 -17.88 -14.99 16.16
C VAL A 385 -17.00 -15.55 17.26
N LEU A 386 -16.24 -14.68 17.95
CA LEU A 386 -15.28 -15.04 18.99
C LEU A 386 -15.68 -14.40 20.31
N SER A 387 -15.29 -15.02 21.42
CA SER A 387 -15.37 -14.38 22.73
C SER A 387 -14.56 -13.06 22.74
N PRO A 388 -14.89 -12.08 23.61
CA PRO A 388 -14.14 -10.84 23.70
C PRO A 388 -12.64 -11.05 23.93
N ALA A 389 -12.25 -12.08 24.71
CA ALA A 389 -10.85 -12.40 24.97
C ALA A 389 -10.14 -12.92 23.71
N SER A 390 -10.76 -13.81 22.94
CA SER A 390 -10.17 -14.34 21.70
C SER A 390 -10.19 -13.30 20.58
N LEU A 391 -11.22 -12.47 20.48
CA LEU A 391 -11.22 -11.35 19.55
C LEU A 391 -10.08 -10.37 19.88
N GLN A 392 -9.88 -10.04 21.16
CA GLN A 392 -8.77 -9.20 21.58
C GLN A 392 -7.41 -9.82 21.20
N GLN A 393 -7.24 -11.13 21.38
CA GLN A 393 -6.03 -11.82 20.91
C GLN A 393 -5.85 -11.69 19.39
N MET A 394 -6.92 -11.88 18.61
CA MET A 394 -6.89 -11.80 17.16
C MET A 394 -6.44 -10.43 16.64
N ILE A 395 -6.91 -9.35 17.26
CA ILE A 395 -6.65 -7.97 16.79
C ILE A 395 -5.54 -7.26 17.57
N THR A 396 -4.81 -7.95 18.45
CA THR A 396 -3.64 -7.37 19.10
C THR A 396 -2.45 -7.46 18.14
N PRO A 397 -1.90 -6.34 17.64
CA PRO A 397 -0.75 -6.38 16.73
C PRO A 397 0.47 -6.96 17.45
N TYR A 398 1.22 -7.79 16.75
CA TYR A 398 2.54 -8.24 17.16
C TYR A 398 3.62 -7.55 16.30
N LYS A 399 4.52 -8.32 15.69
CA LYS A 399 5.51 -7.76 14.75
C LYS A 399 4.83 -7.34 13.44
N ASP A 400 5.37 -6.30 12.82
CA ASP A 400 4.87 -5.73 11.56
C ASP A 400 3.39 -5.34 11.58
N ASN A 401 2.88 -4.95 12.76
CA ASN A 401 1.46 -4.63 12.99
C ASN A 401 0.49 -5.77 12.61
N TYR A 402 0.97 -7.02 12.61
CA TYR A 402 0.17 -8.18 12.22
C TYR A 402 -0.43 -8.86 13.46
N GLY A 403 -1.74 -9.10 13.43
CA GLY A 403 -2.50 -9.88 14.42
C GLY A 403 -2.66 -11.33 13.97
N PHE A 404 -3.73 -12.01 14.40
CA PHE A 404 -4.02 -13.36 13.90
C PHE A 404 -4.84 -13.28 12.62
N GLY A 405 -4.17 -13.37 11.48
CA GLY A 405 -4.82 -13.40 10.15
C GLY A 405 -5.30 -12.04 9.68
N VAL A 406 -4.90 -10.96 10.35
CA VAL A 406 -5.28 -9.58 10.07
C VAL A 406 -4.08 -8.65 10.22
N GLU A 407 -4.04 -7.61 9.40
CA GLU A 407 -3.21 -6.44 9.61
C GLU A 407 -4.00 -5.45 10.49
N VAL A 408 -3.34 -4.87 11.48
CA VAL A 408 -3.97 -3.96 12.45
C VAL A 408 -3.21 -2.63 12.42
N VAL A 409 -3.71 -1.70 11.62
CA VAL A 409 -3.06 -0.41 11.35
C VAL A 409 -3.91 0.75 11.85
N LYS A 410 -3.30 1.93 11.98
CA LYS A 410 -4.04 3.16 12.23
C LYS A 410 -3.96 4.05 11.00
N ASN A 411 -5.12 4.38 10.42
CA ASN A 411 -5.26 5.25 9.26
C ASN A 411 -6.10 6.45 9.66
N ASP A 412 -5.60 7.67 9.44
CA ASP A 412 -6.30 8.92 9.75
C ASP A 412 -6.90 8.99 11.18
N GLY A 413 -6.21 8.37 12.15
CA GLY A 413 -6.62 8.32 13.56
C GLY A 413 -7.54 7.15 13.94
N HIS A 414 -8.08 6.43 12.95
CA HIS A 414 -8.97 5.28 13.13
C HIS A 414 -8.21 3.96 13.09
N LEU A 415 -8.68 2.99 13.87
CA LEU A 415 -8.13 1.64 13.85
C LEU A 415 -8.73 0.90 12.65
N ASP A 416 -7.90 0.48 11.70
CA ASP A 416 -8.31 -0.32 10.55
C ASP A 416 -7.79 -1.76 10.70
N VAL A 417 -8.73 -2.70 10.84
CA VAL A 417 -8.45 -4.13 10.85
C VAL A 417 -8.75 -4.69 9.46
N LYS A 418 -7.68 -5.02 8.74
CA LYS A 418 -7.76 -5.34 7.31
C LYS A 418 -6.99 -6.60 6.94
N HIS A 419 -7.20 -7.07 5.72
CA HIS A 419 -6.25 -7.96 5.05
C HIS A 419 -6.44 -7.83 3.52
N ASN A 420 -5.36 -7.89 2.76
CA ASN A 420 -5.41 -7.93 1.29
C ASN A 420 -5.39 -9.38 0.76
N GLY A 421 -5.88 -9.60 -0.45
CA GLY A 421 -5.82 -10.89 -1.14
C GLY A 421 -5.13 -10.78 -2.49
N ASN A 422 -4.29 -11.77 -2.80
CA ASN A 422 -3.67 -11.94 -4.10
C ASN A 422 -3.64 -13.42 -4.45
N VAL A 423 -4.26 -13.79 -5.57
CA VAL A 423 -4.10 -15.08 -6.25
C VAL A 423 -4.12 -14.80 -7.75
N PRO A 424 -3.61 -15.70 -8.61
CA PRO A 424 -3.54 -15.41 -10.05
C PRO A 424 -4.86 -14.92 -10.63
N GLY A 425 -4.87 -13.70 -11.17
CA GLY A 425 -6.06 -13.08 -11.76
C GLY A 425 -7.01 -12.34 -10.81
N PHE A 426 -6.72 -12.31 -9.50
CA PHE A 426 -7.57 -11.66 -8.50
C PHE A 426 -6.74 -10.86 -7.51
N ARG A 427 -7.18 -9.61 -7.26
CA ARG A 427 -6.68 -8.78 -6.18
C ARG A 427 -7.86 -8.26 -5.38
N THR A 428 -7.80 -8.39 -4.07
CA THR A 428 -8.93 -8.08 -3.19
C THR A 428 -8.47 -7.36 -1.93
N THR A 429 -9.35 -6.63 -1.28
CA THR A 429 -9.12 -6.09 0.07
C THR A 429 -10.43 -6.08 0.86
N ALA A 430 -10.30 -6.27 2.17
CA ALA A 430 -11.39 -6.11 3.13
C ALA A 430 -10.88 -5.34 4.34
N HIS A 431 -11.58 -4.28 4.70
CA HIS A 431 -11.26 -3.35 5.78
C HIS A 431 -12.43 -3.26 6.74
N TYR A 432 -12.14 -3.02 8.01
CA TYR A 432 -13.17 -2.72 8.99
C TYR A 432 -12.60 -1.83 10.09
N GLU A 433 -13.24 -0.69 10.31
CA GLU A 433 -12.93 0.23 11.39
C GLU A 433 -13.95 0.08 12.52
N PRO A 434 -13.60 -0.54 13.66
CA PRO A 434 -14.56 -0.85 14.71
C PRO A 434 -15.19 0.39 15.36
N ASP A 435 -14.42 1.47 15.49
CA ASP A 435 -14.88 2.72 16.12
C ASP A 435 -15.86 3.49 15.23
N GLN A 436 -15.66 3.43 13.91
CA GLN A 436 -16.55 4.05 12.92
C GLN A 436 -17.64 3.12 12.40
N LYS A 437 -17.56 1.83 12.74
CA LYS A 437 -18.39 0.75 12.18
C LYS A 437 -18.42 0.83 10.65
N LEU A 438 -17.29 1.18 10.06
CA LEU A 438 -17.09 1.30 8.62
C LEU A 438 -16.53 -0.01 8.09
N ASN A 439 -17.13 -0.53 7.04
CA ASN A 439 -16.77 -1.78 6.39
C ASN A 439 -16.63 -1.51 4.90
N VAL A 440 -15.43 -1.75 4.36
CA VAL A 440 -15.12 -1.56 2.94
C VAL A 440 -14.56 -2.86 2.40
N VAL A 441 -15.27 -3.44 1.43
CA VAL A 441 -14.86 -4.66 0.75
C VAL A 441 -14.77 -4.39 -0.75
N VAL A 442 -13.60 -4.65 -1.33
CA VAL A 442 -13.34 -4.51 -2.75
C VAL A 442 -12.77 -5.83 -3.28
N LEU A 443 -13.54 -6.53 -4.12
CA LEU A 443 -13.13 -7.81 -4.70
C LEU A 443 -12.92 -7.65 -6.20
N GLY A 444 -11.65 -7.66 -6.65
CA GLY A 444 -11.28 -7.50 -8.05
C GLY A 444 -10.95 -8.81 -8.75
N ASN A 445 -11.42 -8.97 -9.99
CA ASN A 445 -11.00 -10.03 -10.92
C ASN A 445 -10.02 -9.52 -12.00
N LEU A 446 -9.29 -8.46 -11.66
CA LEU A 446 -8.15 -7.95 -12.42
C LEU A 446 -6.97 -7.80 -11.44
N ASN A 447 -5.95 -8.63 -11.62
CA ASN A 447 -4.76 -8.66 -10.77
C ASN A 447 -3.86 -7.44 -11.02
N THR A 448 -4.27 -6.33 -10.42
CA THR A 448 -3.55 -5.05 -10.34
C THR A 448 -3.72 -4.55 -8.91
N LEU A 449 -3.06 -3.45 -8.55
CA LEU A 449 -3.27 -2.83 -7.25
C LEU A 449 -4.54 -1.99 -7.10
N GLY A 450 -5.29 -1.76 -8.18
CA GLY A 450 -6.46 -0.90 -8.15
C GLY A 450 -7.43 -1.22 -6.99
N PRO A 451 -7.78 -2.49 -6.72
CA PRO A 451 -8.61 -2.86 -5.57
C PRO A 451 -8.10 -2.37 -4.21
N ILE A 452 -6.79 -2.41 -3.97
CA ILE A 452 -6.19 -2.03 -2.68
C ILE A 452 -6.26 -0.50 -2.50
N PHE A 453 -5.81 0.26 -3.49
CA PHE A 453 -5.87 1.73 -3.44
C PHE A 453 -7.31 2.24 -3.38
N LEU A 454 -8.20 1.63 -4.17
CA LEU A 454 -9.62 1.94 -4.13
C LEU A 454 -10.23 1.69 -2.74
N GLY A 455 -9.84 0.62 -2.06
CA GLY A 455 -10.27 0.36 -0.68
C GLY A 455 -9.92 1.49 0.27
N TYR A 456 -8.67 1.96 0.27
CA TYR A 456 -8.24 3.09 1.10
C TYR A 456 -8.95 4.40 0.73
N ASP A 457 -9.13 4.67 -0.56
CA ASP A 457 -9.80 5.89 -0.99
C ASP A 457 -11.29 5.90 -0.63
N LEU A 458 -11.97 4.74 -0.69
CA LEU A 458 -13.35 4.60 -0.25
C LEU A 458 -13.51 4.80 1.26
N ILE A 459 -12.53 4.39 2.06
CA ILE A 459 -12.48 4.71 3.50
C ILE A 459 -12.40 6.23 3.70
N LYS A 460 -11.46 6.89 3.02
CA LYS A 460 -11.33 8.36 3.08
C LYS A 460 -12.62 9.06 2.71
N LEU A 461 -13.26 8.66 1.61
CA LEU A 461 -14.54 9.23 1.17
C LEU A 461 -15.66 9.03 2.19
N ALA A 462 -15.73 7.85 2.84
CA ALA A 462 -16.69 7.59 3.90
C ALA A 462 -16.45 8.43 5.17
N HIS A 463 -15.24 8.94 5.37
CA HIS A 463 -14.89 9.94 6.40
C HIS A 463 -15.10 11.39 5.92
N GLY A 464 -15.62 11.58 4.71
CA GLY A 464 -15.74 12.89 4.07
C GLY A 464 -14.40 13.47 3.60
N MET A 465 -13.32 12.70 3.61
CA MET A 465 -12.03 13.13 3.09
C MET A 465 -11.95 12.87 1.57
N PRO A 466 -11.25 13.72 0.80
CA PRO A 466 -11.06 13.46 -0.62
C PRO A 466 -10.21 12.21 -0.85
N GLY A 467 -10.70 11.30 -1.69
CA GLY A 467 -9.91 10.16 -2.19
C GLY A 467 -8.90 10.56 -3.28
N ARG A 468 -7.91 9.70 -3.53
CA ARG A 468 -6.92 9.86 -4.60
C ARG A 468 -7.49 9.39 -5.94
N LEU A 469 -7.92 10.33 -6.78
CA LEU A 469 -8.30 9.97 -8.16
C LEU A 469 -7.08 9.49 -8.97
N PRO A 470 -7.26 8.50 -9.85
CA PRO A 470 -6.23 8.13 -10.82
C PRO A 470 -5.75 9.36 -11.62
N PRO A 471 -4.45 9.45 -11.94
CA PRO A 471 -3.92 10.58 -12.72
C PRO A 471 -4.63 10.70 -14.07
N LYS A 472 -4.92 11.93 -14.49
CA LYS A 472 -5.48 12.17 -15.82
C LYS A 472 -4.40 11.99 -16.89
N PRO A 473 -4.65 11.19 -17.94
CA PRO A 473 -3.70 11.07 -19.04
C PRO A 473 -3.41 12.43 -19.68
N TYR A 474 -2.12 12.73 -19.86
CA TYR A 474 -1.64 13.90 -20.56
C TYR A 474 -1.22 13.52 -21.99
N PRO A 475 -1.75 14.16 -23.03
CA PRO A 475 -1.38 13.83 -24.40
C PRO A 475 0.05 14.30 -24.69
N VAL A 476 0.95 13.36 -24.97
CA VAL A 476 2.33 13.64 -25.39
C VAL A 476 2.51 13.18 -26.84
N SER A 477 3.17 13.99 -27.66
CA SER A 477 3.40 13.63 -29.05
C SER A 477 4.27 12.36 -29.17
N PRO A 478 4.04 11.48 -30.17
CA PRO A 478 4.88 10.32 -30.41
C PRO A 478 6.37 10.64 -30.54
N LYS A 479 6.72 11.82 -31.06
CA LYS A 479 8.10 12.29 -31.20
C LYS A 479 8.76 12.52 -29.83
N ILE A 480 8.04 13.11 -28.89
CA ILE A 480 8.55 13.33 -27.52
C ILE A 480 8.68 11.99 -26.79
N LEU A 481 7.65 11.12 -26.88
CA LEU A 481 7.71 9.79 -26.27
C LEU A 481 8.89 8.96 -26.79
N ALA A 482 9.09 8.93 -28.12
CA ALA A 482 10.21 8.23 -28.73
C ALA A 482 11.58 8.80 -28.30
N SER A 483 11.66 10.06 -27.87
CA SER A 483 12.90 10.68 -27.42
C SER A 483 13.41 10.15 -26.08
N TYR A 484 12.52 9.56 -25.28
CA TYR A 484 12.84 8.90 -24.01
C TYR A 484 13.37 7.47 -24.18
N ALA A 485 13.30 6.89 -25.38
CA ALA A 485 13.80 5.55 -25.62
C ALA A 485 15.32 5.46 -25.33
N GLY A 486 15.73 4.37 -24.69
CA GLY A 486 17.12 4.12 -24.31
C GLY A 486 17.26 3.12 -23.17
N THR A 487 18.51 2.73 -22.91
CA THR A 487 18.88 1.93 -21.74
C THR A 487 19.33 2.88 -20.63
N TYR A 488 18.70 2.80 -19.47
CA TYR A 488 19.01 3.61 -18.29
C TYR A 488 19.66 2.74 -17.23
N VAL A 489 20.86 3.12 -16.81
CA VAL A 489 21.64 2.37 -15.81
C VAL A 489 21.36 2.97 -14.44
N MET A 490 20.58 2.26 -13.62
CA MET A 490 20.30 2.64 -12.23
C MET A 490 21.48 2.28 -11.33
N SER A 491 22.05 1.09 -11.56
CA SER A 491 23.23 0.57 -10.87
C SER A 491 23.94 -0.46 -11.77
N PRO A 492 25.15 -0.94 -11.42
CA PRO A 492 25.83 -1.97 -12.21
C PRO A 492 25.02 -3.26 -12.44
N LYS A 493 24.06 -3.56 -11.55
CA LYS A 493 23.20 -4.76 -11.63
C LYS A 493 21.76 -4.46 -12.08
N LEU A 494 21.34 -3.20 -12.11
CA LEU A 494 19.96 -2.80 -12.44
C LEU A 494 19.96 -1.82 -13.62
N LYS A 495 19.31 -2.23 -14.70
CA LYS A 495 19.09 -1.40 -15.88
C LYS A 495 17.63 -1.47 -16.28
N PHE A 496 17.09 -0.37 -16.78
CA PHE A 496 15.79 -0.32 -17.44
C PHE A 496 15.98 -0.04 -18.93
N VAL A 497 15.34 -0.83 -19.78
CA VAL A 497 15.19 -0.55 -21.20
C VAL A 497 13.84 0.11 -21.39
N VAL A 498 13.88 1.36 -21.89
CA VAL A 498 12.70 2.13 -22.24
C VAL A 498 12.60 2.19 -23.75
N TYR A 499 11.42 1.87 -24.30
CA TYR A 499 11.18 1.90 -25.75
C TYR A 499 9.78 2.35 -26.10
N PHE A 500 9.63 2.84 -27.32
CA PHE A 500 8.36 3.30 -27.86
C PHE A 500 7.79 2.27 -28.82
N GLU A 501 6.61 1.73 -28.51
CA GLU A 501 5.95 0.68 -29.28
C GLU A 501 4.45 0.93 -29.33
N LYS A 502 3.86 0.84 -30.54
CA LYS A 502 2.40 1.00 -30.77
C LYS A 502 1.80 2.26 -30.11
N GLY A 503 2.52 3.39 -30.15
CA GLY A 503 2.04 4.65 -29.60
C GLY A 503 2.27 4.85 -28.09
N ARG A 504 2.93 3.90 -27.41
CA ARG A 504 3.13 3.91 -25.96
C ARG A 504 4.60 3.83 -25.60
N LEU A 505 4.96 4.43 -24.48
CA LEU A 505 6.27 4.26 -23.86
C LEU A 505 6.19 3.06 -22.90
N ILE A 506 7.15 2.15 -23.00
CA ILE A 506 7.20 0.91 -22.22
C ILE A 506 8.57 0.82 -21.57
N ALA A 507 8.61 0.40 -20.31
CA ALA A 507 9.83 0.10 -19.57
C ALA A 507 9.85 -1.37 -19.14
N GLU A 508 11.04 -1.97 -19.16
CA GLU A 508 11.32 -3.31 -18.63
C GLU A 508 12.75 -3.36 -18.09
N GLY A 509 12.98 -4.09 -16.99
CA GLY A 509 14.32 -4.15 -16.38
C GLY A 509 14.34 -4.58 -14.92
N GLY A 510 15.45 -5.15 -14.49
CA GLY A 510 15.58 -5.75 -13.16
C GLY A 510 14.60 -6.90 -12.96
N ASP A 511 13.98 -6.96 -11.78
CA ASP A 511 12.93 -7.92 -11.42
C ASP A 511 11.51 -7.39 -11.73
N TYR A 512 11.40 -6.21 -12.36
CA TYR A 512 10.10 -5.62 -12.70
C TYR A 512 9.53 -6.26 -13.98
N PRO A 513 8.24 -6.66 -13.99
CA PRO A 513 7.58 -7.07 -15.22
C PRO A 513 7.48 -5.90 -16.19
N LYS A 514 7.39 -6.15 -17.50
CA LYS A 514 7.16 -5.11 -18.52
C LYS A 514 5.94 -4.25 -18.18
N PHE A 515 6.08 -2.92 -18.17
CA PHE A 515 5.01 -1.99 -17.82
C PHE A 515 4.92 -0.78 -18.75
N VAL A 516 3.71 -0.24 -18.91
CA VAL A 516 3.44 0.95 -19.73
C VAL A 516 3.58 2.21 -18.88
N LEU A 517 4.24 3.22 -19.44
CA LEU A 517 4.37 4.56 -18.87
C LEU A 517 3.30 5.46 -19.48
N TYR A 518 2.29 5.80 -18.68
CA TYR A 518 1.22 6.73 -19.05
C TYR A 518 1.61 8.13 -18.62
N ALA A 519 1.61 9.10 -19.53
CA ALA A 519 2.03 10.46 -19.25
C ALA A 519 1.01 11.20 -18.34
N THR A 520 1.52 11.94 -17.36
CA THR A 520 0.79 12.96 -16.58
C THR A 520 1.26 14.37 -16.92
N SER A 521 2.43 14.50 -17.54
CA SER A 521 2.96 15.70 -18.18
C SER A 521 3.87 15.30 -19.36
N GLU A 522 4.62 16.23 -19.96
CA GLU A 522 5.63 15.85 -20.96
C GLU A 522 6.75 14.99 -20.36
N THR A 523 7.10 15.19 -19.09
CA THR A 523 8.25 14.54 -18.42
C THR A 523 7.88 13.54 -17.34
N ALA A 524 6.64 13.60 -16.83
CA ALA A 524 6.16 12.77 -15.72
C ALA A 524 5.18 11.70 -16.22
N PHE A 525 5.30 10.50 -15.65
CA PHE A 525 4.53 9.33 -16.04
C PHE A 525 4.10 8.52 -14.82
N TYR A 526 3.11 7.64 -15.00
CA TYR A 526 2.67 6.66 -14.01
C TYR A 526 2.50 5.28 -14.65
N SER A 527 2.56 4.23 -13.83
CA SER A 527 2.25 2.86 -14.24
C SER A 527 0.95 2.38 -13.61
N LYS A 528 0.15 1.65 -14.40
CA LYS A 528 -1.09 1.00 -13.94
C LYS A 528 -0.87 -0.40 -13.36
N SER A 529 0.26 -1.02 -13.71
CA SER A 529 0.51 -2.45 -13.49
C SER A 529 1.59 -2.75 -12.45
N LEU A 530 2.20 -1.73 -11.84
CA LEU A 530 3.22 -1.92 -10.79
C LEU A 530 2.59 -1.94 -9.39
N GLU A 531 3.27 -2.64 -8.48
CA GLU A 531 2.85 -2.87 -7.09
C GLU A 531 3.05 -1.66 -6.16
N TYR A 532 3.33 -0.49 -6.69
CA TYR A 532 3.31 0.76 -5.94
C TYR A 532 2.73 1.85 -6.84
N ASP A 533 2.31 2.98 -6.29
CA ASP A 533 2.04 4.18 -7.11
C ASP A 533 3.37 4.71 -7.65
N VAL A 534 3.94 3.91 -8.54
CA VAL A 534 5.19 4.16 -9.21
C VAL A 534 4.93 5.23 -10.24
N THR A 535 5.34 6.44 -9.90
CA THR A 535 5.52 7.51 -10.87
C THR A 535 6.95 7.47 -11.37
N THR A 536 7.15 7.99 -12.56
CA THR A 536 8.48 8.08 -13.14
C THR A 536 8.67 9.42 -13.82
N ASP A 537 9.85 9.97 -13.68
CA ASP A 537 10.24 11.21 -14.32
C ASP A 537 11.39 11.01 -15.29
N PHE A 538 11.32 11.73 -16.41
CA PHE A 538 12.45 11.92 -17.31
C PHE A 538 13.02 13.32 -17.16
N VAL A 539 14.27 13.38 -16.70
CA VAL A 539 14.98 14.63 -16.47
C VAL A 539 16.15 14.74 -17.44
N LYS A 540 16.21 15.85 -18.18
CA LYS A 540 17.33 16.15 -19.06
C LYS A 540 18.26 17.17 -18.41
N SER A 541 19.50 16.79 -18.13
CA SER A 541 20.51 17.68 -17.56
C SER A 541 21.02 18.71 -18.58
N ALA A 542 21.70 19.75 -18.10
CA ALA A 542 22.26 20.83 -18.93
C ALA A 542 23.24 20.34 -20.01
N ASN A 543 23.96 19.24 -19.76
CA ASN A 543 24.86 18.59 -20.73
C ASN A 543 24.12 17.66 -21.72
N GLY A 544 22.79 17.58 -21.65
CA GLY A 544 21.96 16.81 -22.57
C GLY A 544 21.75 15.34 -22.20
N THR A 545 22.33 14.86 -21.10
CA THR A 545 22.10 13.50 -20.59
C THR A 545 20.65 13.36 -20.11
N MET A 546 20.01 12.26 -20.48
CA MET A 546 18.66 11.94 -20.02
C MET A 546 18.76 11.00 -18.82
N SER A 547 17.98 11.26 -17.78
CA SER A 547 17.81 10.39 -16.62
C SER A 547 16.38 9.85 -16.59
N PHE A 548 16.23 8.63 -16.10
CA PHE A 548 14.95 8.01 -15.76
C PHE A 548 14.95 7.81 -14.25
N ILE A 549 13.93 8.36 -13.60
CA ILE A 549 13.74 8.29 -12.16
C ILE A 549 12.47 7.50 -11.91
N LEU A 550 12.54 6.50 -11.04
CA LEU A 550 11.42 5.69 -10.62
C LEU A 550 11.18 5.98 -9.14
N HIS A 551 10.05 6.60 -8.88
CA HIS A 551 9.59 6.94 -7.53
C HIS A 551 8.77 5.78 -7.00
N ASN A 552 9.05 5.37 -5.77
CA ASN A 552 8.30 4.32 -5.11
C ASN A 552 7.95 4.79 -3.70
N GLU A 553 6.66 4.92 -3.40
CA GLU A 553 6.20 5.39 -2.10
C GLU A 553 6.77 4.53 -0.96
N GLY A 554 7.50 5.16 -0.03
CA GLY A 554 8.14 4.48 1.10
C GLY A 554 9.46 3.77 0.78
N GLN A 555 10.00 3.93 -0.42
CA GLN A 555 11.33 3.45 -0.81
C GLN A 555 12.18 4.59 -1.41
N PRO A 556 13.52 4.52 -1.32
CA PRO A 556 14.37 5.47 -2.03
C PRO A 556 14.15 5.43 -3.54
N ASP A 557 14.19 6.60 -4.17
CA ASP A 557 14.12 6.69 -5.63
C ASP A 557 15.21 5.87 -6.31
N LEU A 558 14.82 5.18 -7.38
CA LEU A 558 15.76 4.55 -8.29
C LEU A 558 15.98 5.49 -9.47
N SER A 559 17.19 6.03 -9.57
CA SER A 559 17.56 6.95 -10.67
C SER A 559 18.70 6.37 -11.48
N GLY A 560 18.61 6.51 -12.80
CA GLY A 560 19.65 6.06 -13.71
C GLY A 560 19.77 6.94 -14.93
N THR A 561 21.00 7.04 -15.44
CA THR A 561 21.30 7.85 -16.62
C THR A 561 21.27 6.98 -17.88
N ARG A 562 20.85 7.58 -19.00
CA ARG A 562 20.81 6.91 -20.29
C ARG A 562 22.24 6.62 -20.76
N GLU A 563 22.50 5.36 -21.14
CA GLU A 563 23.75 4.98 -21.78
C GLU A 563 23.96 5.82 -23.05
N VAL A 564 25.12 6.45 -23.13
CA VAL A 564 25.58 7.12 -24.35
C VAL A 564 25.97 6.02 -25.33
N ARG A 565 25.33 5.99 -26.50
CA ARG A 565 25.69 5.07 -27.58
C ARG A 565 26.98 5.48 -28.26
#